data_AF-A0A947JKP2-F1
#
_entry.id   AF-A0A947JKP2-F1
#
_cell.length_a   1.000
_cell.length_b   1.000
_cell.length_c   1.000
_cell.angle_alpha   90.00
_cell.angle_beta   90.00
_cell.angle_gamma   90.00
#
_symmetry.space_group_name_H-M   'P 1'
#
loop_
_entity.id
_entity.type
_entity.pdbx_description
1 polymer ?
#
loop_
_entity_poly.entity_id
_entity_poly.type
_entity_poly.pdbx_seq_one_letter_code
_entity_poly.pdbx_strand_id
1 'polypeptide(L)'
;MQKKFICHDCFRLKKCQESFVSWIFFFLGVVATISIRAVNITLSFNPLMARIFWYVGVAGFLLFFIYKFNYYNITQQQIKDCNLVEKLLEKNKLDGHDYEVLGTIICALNSKKDKINFFLIFLFSALALVVAVYIDFIK
;
A
#
# COMPACT_ATOMS: atom_id res chain seq x y z
N MET A 1 -12.06 -25.02 23.30
CA MET A 1 -12.10 -23.66 23.90
C MET A 1 -11.98 -22.63 22.78
N GLN A 2 -13.09 -22.02 22.38
CA GLN A 2 -13.10 -20.90 21.42
C GLN A 2 -12.68 -19.64 22.17
N LYS A 3 -11.52 -19.05 21.84
CA LYS A 3 -11.12 -17.74 22.34
C LYS A 3 -12.03 -16.69 21.70
N LYS A 4 -13.04 -16.26 22.45
CA LYS A 4 -13.87 -15.10 22.13
C LYS A 4 -12.98 -13.87 22.24
N PHE A 5 -12.52 -13.33 21.11
CA PHE A 5 -11.83 -12.05 21.09
C PHE A 5 -12.87 -10.96 21.35
N ILE A 6 -12.85 -10.43 22.57
CA ILE A 6 -13.78 -9.39 23.01
C ILE A 6 -13.27 -8.06 22.44
N CYS A 7 -14.10 -7.43 21.60
CA CYS A 7 -13.83 -6.15 20.93
C CYS A 7 -13.90 -4.97 21.91
N HIS A 8 -13.05 -4.93 22.95
CA HIS A 8 -13.08 -3.85 23.95
C HIS A 8 -12.09 -2.71 23.71
N ASP A 9 -11.17 -2.81 22.76
CA ASP A 9 -10.05 -1.85 22.65
C ASP A 9 -9.91 -1.17 21.27
N CYS A 10 -11.03 -0.73 20.68
CA CYS A 10 -11.01 0.08 19.45
C CYS A 10 -10.84 1.60 19.70
N PHE A 11 -10.40 2.01 20.90
CA PHE A 11 -10.15 3.42 21.23
C PHE A 11 -8.90 4.02 20.55
N ARG A 12 -8.25 3.29 19.62
CA ARG A 12 -7.15 3.78 18.76
C ARG A 12 -7.61 4.29 17.40
N LEU A 13 -8.83 4.81 17.32
CA LEU A 13 -9.32 5.69 16.26
C LEU A 13 -8.60 7.06 16.30
N LYS A 14 -7.28 7.05 16.07
CA LYS A 14 -6.54 8.27 15.73
C LYS A 14 -6.73 8.57 14.24
N LYS A 15 -7.97 8.94 13.91
CA LYS A 15 -8.47 9.62 12.70
C LYS A 15 -8.18 8.95 11.35
N CYS A 16 -9.04 9.29 10.38
CA CYS A 16 -8.73 9.41 8.96
C CYS A 16 -7.48 10.27 8.61
N GLN A 17 -6.58 10.52 9.57
CA GLN A 17 -5.44 11.38 9.48
C GLN A 17 -4.22 10.48 9.28
N GLU A 18 -3.75 10.42 8.04
CA GLU A 18 -2.38 10.83 7.73
C GLU A 18 -1.36 10.52 8.84
N SER A 19 -1.28 9.27 9.30
CA SER A 19 -0.27 8.91 10.28
C SER A 19 1.08 9.11 9.59
N PHE A 20 2.01 9.77 10.26
CA PHE A 20 3.37 9.97 9.77
C PHE A 20 3.98 8.65 9.26
N VAL A 21 3.63 7.54 9.90
CA VAL A 21 3.98 6.17 9.48
C VAL A 21 3.48 5.84 8.06
N SER A 22 2.23 6.17 7.73
CA SER A 22 1.68 5.96 6.39
C SER A 22 2.39 6.81 5.33
N TRP A 23 2.82 8.03 5.66
CA TRP A 23 3.62 8.87 4.78
C TRP A 23 5.02 8.31 4.57
N ILE A 24 5.68 7.81 5.62
CA ILE A 24 6.99 7.15 5.52
C ILE A 24 6.90 5.98 4.54
N PHE A 25 5.92 5.09 4.72
CA PHE A 25 5.75 3.94 3.84
C PHE A 25 5.38 4.37 2.41
N PHE A 26 4.60 5.44 2.23
CA PHE A 26 4.34 6.00 0.90
C PHE A 26 5.64 6.46 0.22
N PHE A 27 6.46 7.27 0.89
CA PHE A 27 7.75 7.70 0.34
C PHE A 27 8.69 6.53 0.09
N LEU A 28 8.69 5.51 0.97
CA LEU A 28 9.46 4.29 0.79
C LEU A 28 9.06 3.56 -0.50
N GLY A 29 7.76 3.44 -0.78
CA GLY A 29 7.25 2.86 -2.02
C GLY A 29 7.64 3.66 -3.27
N VAL A 30 7.63 4.99 -3.19
CA VAL A 30 8.06 5.87 -4.28
C VAL A 30 9.56 5.73 -4.55
N VAL A 31 10.39 5.78 -3.50
CA VAL A 31 11.84 5.59 -3.61
C VAL A 31 12.17 4.20 -4.16
N ALA A 32 11.47 3.16 -3.70
CA ALA A 32 11.64 1.80 -4.20
C ALA A 32 11.32 1.69 -5.69
N THR A 33 10.22 2.32 -6.12
CA THR A 33 9.78 2.37 -7.52
C THR A 33 10.80 3.06 -8.41
N ILE A 34 11.30 4.23 -8.00
CA ILE A 34 12.31 4.96 -8.76
C ILE A 34 13.60 4.13 -8.83
N SER A 35 14.02 3.55 -7.71
CA SER A 35 15.26 2.77 -7.63
C SER A 35 15.20 1.55 -8.55
N ILE A 36 14.13 0.75 -8.52
CA ILE A 36 14.06 -0.46 -9.37
C ILE A 36 14.05 -0.10 -10.85
N ARG A 37 13.44 1.02 -11.23
CA ARG A 37 13.38 1.48 -12.62
C ARG A 37 14.69 2.10 -13.08
N ALA A 38 15.43 2.74 -12.18
CA ALA A 38 16.77 3.24 -12.44
C ALA A 38 17.79 2.12 -12.72
N VAL A 39 17.57 0.89 -12.21
CA VAL A 39 18.47 -0.25 -12.47
C VAL A 39 18.70 -0.45 -13.97
N ASN A 40 17.64 -0.42 -14.78
CA ASN A 40 17.73 -0.66 -16.23
C ASN A 40 18.63 0.37 -16.93
N ILE A 41 18.51 1.64 -16.55
CA ILE A 41 19.32 2.72 -17.13
C ILE A 41 20.77 2.59 -16.65
N THR A 42 20.96 2.31 -15.36
CA THR A 42 22.29 2.34 -14.74
C THR A 42 23.12 1.10 -15.07
N LEU A 43 22.48 0.00 -15.47
CA LEU A 43 23.17 -1.23 -15.87
C LEU A 43 24.16 -1.00 -17.01
N SER A 44 23.79 -0.14 -17.98
CA SER A 44 24.61 0.18 -19.14
C SER A 44 25.77 1.13 -18.86
N PHE A 45 25.73 1.87 -17.73
CA PHE A 45 26.77 2.85 -17.36
C PHE A 45 27.68 2.36 -16.23
N ASN A 46 27.10 1.84 -15.15
CA ASN A 46 27.85 1.41 -13.97
C ASN A 46 27.14 0.25 -13.24
N PRO A 47 27.68 -0.98 -13.34
CA PRO A 47 27.05 -2.17 -12.75
C PRO A 47 27.03 -2.14 -11.21
N LEU A 48 27.91 -1.39 -10.54
CA LEU A 48 27.88 -1.26 -9.08
C LEU A 48 26.70 -0.39 -8.63
N MET A 49 26.45 0.73 -9.29
CA MET A 49 25.28 1.57 -8.99
C MET A 49 23.97 0.85 -9.29
N ALA A 50 23.92 0.05 -10.36
CA ALA A 50 22.76 -0.79 -10.66
C ALA A 50 22.43 -1.77 -9.51
N ARG A 51 23.45 -2.39 -8.89
CA ARG A 51 23.25 -3.25 -7.70
C ARG A 51 22.73 -2.47 -6.50
N ILE A 52 23.27 -1.28 -6.23
CA ILE A 52 22.82 -0.43 -5.12
C ILE A 52 21.33 -0.08 -5.31
N PHE A 53 20.94 0.39 -6.49
CA PHE A 53 19.54 0.68 -6.82
C PHE A 53 18.64 -0.55 -6.71
N TRP A 54 19.14 -1.73 -7.11
CA TRP A 54 18.41 -2.96 -6.97
C TRP A 54 18.13 -3.31 -5.51
N TYR A 55 19.15 -3.27 -4.63
CA TYR A 55 18.96 -3.54 -3.20
C TYR A 55 18.02 -2.55 -2.53
N VAL A 56 18.17 -1.25 -2.81
CA VAL A 56 17.28 -0.20 -2.28
C VAL A 56 15.85 -0.40 -2.78
N GLY A 57 15.68 -0.71 -4.08
CA GLY A 57 14.38 -0.99 -4.69
C GLY A 57 13.68 -2.19 -4.07
N VAL A 58 14.37 -3.34 -4.00
CA VAL A 58 13.80 -4.58 -3.46
C VAL A 58 13.49 -4.46 -1.98
N ALA A 59 14.41 -3.91 -1.17
CA ALA A 59 14.20 -3.75 0.26
C ALA A 59 13.06 -2.76 0.56
N GLY A 60 13.00 -1.64 -0.17
CA GLY A 60 11.93 -0.66 -0.02
C GLY A 60 10.56 -1.24 -0.38
N PHE A 61 10.46 -2.01 -1.48
CA PHE A 61 9.22 -2.70 -1.83
C PHE A 61 8.83 -3.76 -0.80
N LEU A 62 9.77 -4.56 -0.32
CA LEU A 62 9.50 -5.59 0.69
C LEU A 62 8.85 -4.97 1.93
N LEU A 63 9.48 -3.92 2.48
CA LEU A 63 8.96 -3.22 3.65
C LEU A 63 7.59 -2.56 3.39
N PHE A 64 7.44 -1.93 2.23
CA PHE A 64 6.16 -1.33 1.81
C PHE A 64 5.04 -2.37 1.74
N PHE A 65 5.29 -3.51 1.08
CA PHE A 65 4.29 -4.56 0.91
C PHE A 65 3.97 -5.28 2.22
N ILE A 66 4.94 -5.48 3.12
CA ILE A 66 4.68 -6.04 4.47
C ILE A 66 3.72 -5.12 5.25
N TYR A 67 3.99 -3.81 5.28
CA TYR A 67 3.10 -2.85 5.93
C TYR A 67 1.69 -2.88 5.33
N LYS A 68 1.62 -2.88 3.99
CA LYS A 68 0.36 -2.89 3.25
C LYS A 68 -0.43 -4.18 3.49
N PHE A 69 0.26 -5.32 3.51
CA PHE A 69 -0.33 -6.64 3.76
C PHE A 69 -0.95 -6.73 5.15
N ASN A 70 -0.19 -6.31 6.18
CA ASN A 70 -0.69 -6.31 7.55
C ASN A 70 -1.90 -5.39 7.71
N TYR A 71 -1.89 -4.20 7.10
CA TYR A 71 -3.02 -3.29 7.11
C TYR A 71 -4.29 -3.91 6.50
N TYR A 72 -4.16 -4.56 5.33
CA TYR A 72 -5.30 -5.24 4.71
C TYR A 72 -5.78 -6.43 5.54
N ASN A 73 -4.88 -7.21 6.13
CA ASN A 73 -5.26 -8.38 6.91
C ASN A 73 -6.05 -7.98 8.18
N ILE A 74 -5.61 -6.93 8.87
CA ILE A 74 -6.34 -6.37 10.02
C ILE A 74 -7.73 -5.88 9.59
N THR A 75 -7.82 -5.15 8.48
CA THR A 75 -9.10 -4.63 7.97
C THR A 75 -10.05 -5.78 7.58
N GLN A 76 -9.54 -6.81 6.90
CA GLN A 76 -10.32 -8.00 6.53
C GLN A 76 -10.81 -8.76 7.77
N GLN A 77 -9.98 -8.85 8.80
CA GLN A 77 -10.36 -9.47 10.06
C GLN A 77 -11.47 -8.68 10.76
N GLN A 78 -11.40 -7.35 10.81
CA GLN A 78 -12.47 -6.50 11.36
C GLN A 78 -13.80 -6.67 10.60
N ILE A 79 -13.75 -6.76 9.26
CA ILE A 79 -14.95 -6.99 8.44
C ILE A 79 -15.61 -8.33 8.80
N LYS A 80 -14.81 -9.38 8.99
CA LYS A 80 -15.28 -10.72 9.37
C LYS A 80 -15.79 -10.76 10.80
N ASP A 81 -15.06 -10.18 11.75
CA ASP A 81 -15.40 -10.20 13.17
C ASP A 81 -16.73 -9.48 13.44
N CYS A 82 -17.06 -8.44 12.67
CA CYS A 82 -18.35 -7.75 12.75
C CYS A 82 -19.47 -8.39 11.90
N ASN A 83 -19.19 -9.46 11.14
CA ASN A 83 -20.08 -10.03 10.12
C ASN A 83 -20.70 -8.96 9.21
N LEU A 84 -19.91 -7.93 8.88
CA LEU A 84 -20.41 -6.70 8.26
C LEU A 84 -21.06 -6.99 6.90
N VAL A 85 -20.46 -7.93 6.14
CA VAL A 85 -20.92 -8.32 4.81
C VAL A 85 -22.31 -8.98 4.87
N GLU A 86 -22.49 -9.91 5.80
CA GLU A 86 -23.76 -10.63 5.99
C GLU A 86 -24.86 -9.66 6.44
N LYS A 87 -24.57 -8.82 7.43
CA LYS A 87 -25.51 -7.79 7.91
C LYS A 87 -25.96 -6.83 6.79
N LEU A 88 -25.03 -6.42 5.92
CA LEU A 88 -25.33 -5.52 4.80
C LEU A 88 -26.17 -6.21 3.70
N LEU A 89 -25.86 -7.48 3.37
CA LEU A 89 -26.58 -8.23 2.34
C LEU A 89 -28.01 -8.56 2.77
N GLU A 90 -28.20 -8.94 4.03
CA GLU A 90 -29.51 -9.28 4.59
C GLU A 90 -30.33 -8.06 5.01
N LYS A 91 -29.79 -6.84 4.85
CA LYS A 91 -30.40 -5.59 5.33
C LYS A 91 -30.73 -5.62 6.83
N ASN A 92 -29.91 -6.33 7.60
CA ASN A 92 -30.01 -6.36 9.06
C ASN A 92 -29.66 -4.99 9.64
N LYS A 93 -30.17 -4.71 10.84
CA LYS A 93 -29.92 -3.43 11.51
C LYS A 93 -28.44 -3.35 11.91
N LEU A 94 -27.74 -2.35 11.35
CA LEU A 94 -26.38 -1.99 11.74
C LEU A 94 -26.40 -1.29 13.09
N ASP A 95 -25.51 -1.69 14.00
CA ASP A 95 -25.30 -1.00 15.26
C ASP A 95 -24.30 0.16 15.10
N GLY A 96 -24.13 0.97 16.16
CA GLY A 96 -23.20 2.11 16.13
C GLY A 96 -21.76 1.71 15.78
N HIS A 97 -21.34 0.51 16.15
CA HIS A 97 -19.99 0.01 15.89
C HIS A 97 -19.82 -0.42 14.43
N ASP A 98 -20.84 -1.06 13.85
CA ASP A 98 -20.85 -1.42 12.43
C ASP A 98 -20.66 -0.17 11.54
N TYR A 99 -21.31 0.95 11.91
CA TYR A 99 -21.13 2.24 11.22
C TYR A 99 -19.72 2.82 11.36
N GLU A 100 -19.05 2.64 12.50
CA GLU A 100 -17.66 3.08 12.72
C GLU A 100 -16.68 2.30 11.83
N VAL A 101 -16.84 0.97 11.78
CA VAL A 101 -16.01 0.09 10.95
C VAL A 101 -16.24 0.40 9.47
N LEU A 102 -17.50 0.53 9.06
CA LEU A 102 -17.86 0.90 7.69
C LEU A 102 -17.30 2.27 7.31
N GLY A 103 -17.42 3.26 8.18
CA GLY A 103 -16.86 4.60 7.99
C GLY A 103 -15.34 4.56 7.83
N THR A 104 -14.65 3.72 8.60
CA THR A 104 -13.20 3.52 8.51
C THR A 104 -12.80 2.92 7.15
N ILE A 105 -13.52 1.89 6.69
CA ILE A 105 -13.27 1.25 5.39
C ILE A 105 -13.50 2.23 4.24
N ILE A 106 -14.63 2.95 4.25
CA ILE A 106 -14.96 3.95 3.22
C ILE A 106 -13.92 5.07 3.22
N CYS A 107 -13.50 5.55 4.38
CA CYS A 107 -12.46 6.56 4.49
C CYS A 107 -11.12 6.07 3.93
N ALA A 108 -10.74 4.82 4.22
CA ALA A 108 -9.53 4.20 3.67
C ALA A 108 -9.60 4.08 2.14
N LEU A 109 -10.74 3.66 1.59
CA LEU A 109 -10.97 3.57 0.14
C LEU A 109 -10.96 4.93 -0.56
N ASN A 110 -11.40 5.99 0.13
CA ASN A 110 -11.37 7.35 -0.39
C ASN A 110 -9.98 8.00 -0.32
N SER A 111 -9.01 7.36 0.34
CA SER A 111 -7.64 7.86 0.44
C SER A 111 -6.98 7.96 -0.94
N LYS A 112 -6.42 9.15 -1.23
CA LYS A 112 -5.73 9.41 -2.51
C LYS A 112 -4.33 8.77 -2.59
N LYS A 113 -3.73 8.36 -1.46
CA LYS A 113 -2.33 7.91 -1.41
C LYS A 113 -2.07 6.69 -2.28
N ASP A 114 -2.99 5.72 -2.24
CA ASP A 114 -2.86 4.50 -3.05
C ASP A 114 -2.97 4.83 -4.55
N LYS A 115 -3.92 5.71 -4.92
CA LYS A 115 -4.08 6.19 -6.29
C LYS A 115 -2.81 6.89 -6.78
N ILE A 116 -2.19 7.74 -5.95
CA ILE A 116 -0.93 8.41 -6.28
C ILE A 116 0.20 7.39 -6.41
N ASN A 117 0.30 6.41 -5.51
CA ASN A 117 1.34 5.39 -5.60
C ASN A 117 1.24 4.59 -6.90
N PHE A 118 0.02 4.15 -7.27
CA PHE A 118 -0.20 3.48 -8.56
C PHE A 118 0.12 4.38 -9.75
N PHE A 119 -0.25 5.65 -9.69
CA PHE A 119 0.06 6.62 -10.74
C PHE A 119 1.57 6.81 -10.90
N LEU A 120 2.33 6.93 -9.80
CA LEU A 120 3.78 7.05 -9.84
C LEU A 120 4.46 5.79 -10.39
N ILE A 121 4.03 4.60 -9.95
CA ILE A 121 4.51 3.32 -10.51
C ILE A 121 4.27 3.28 -12.01
N PHE A 122 3.07 3.64 -12.46
CA PHE A 122 2.72 3.67 -13.87
C PHE A 122 3.58 4.67 -14.66
N LEU A 123 3.67 5.92 -14.19
CA LEU A 123 4.42 6.99 -14.84
C LEU A 123 5.91 6.65 -14.95
N PHE A 124 6.56 6.25 -13.84
CA PHE A 124 7.98 5.90 -13.85
C PHE A 124 8.27 4.64 -14.66
N SER A 125 7.34 3.68 -14.70
CA SER A 125 7.48 2.49 -15.56
C SER A 125 7.38 2.87 -17.03
N ALA A 126 6.46 3.75 -17.42
CA ALA A 126 6.34 4.25 -18.78
C ALA A 126 7.61 5.01 -19.21
N LEU A 127 8.10 5.93 -18.38
CA LEU A 127 9.34 6.66 -18.65
C LEU A 127 10.55 5.73 -18.78
N ALA A 128 10.70 4.78 -17.86
CA ALA A 128 11.81 3.81 -17.90
C ALA A 128 11.76 2.94 -19.16
N LEU A 129 10.56 2.54 -19.60
CA LEU A 129 10.39 1.78 -20.84
C LEU A 129 10.79 2.61 -22.07
N VAL A 130 10.32 3.85 -22.17
CA VAL A 130 10.67 4.75 -23.28
C VAL A 130 12.18 4.98 -23.34
N VAL A 131 12.81 5.23 -22.20
CA VAL A 131 14.27 5.43 -22.12
C VAL A 131 15.02 4.16 -22.50
N ALA A 132 14.60 2.99 -22.00
CA ALA A 132 15.24 1.72 -22.33
C ALA A 132 15.15 1.43 -23.84
N VAL A 133 13.98 1.57 -24.44
CA VAL A 133 13.80 1.39 -25.90
C VAL A 133 14.64 2.39 -26.70
N TYR A 134 14.70 3.65 -26.28
CA TYR A 134 15.55 4.65 -26.93
C TYR A 134 17.03 4.25 -26.88
N ILE A 135 17.52 3.77 -25.73
CA ILE A 135 18.90 3.33 -25.59
C ILE A 135 19.17 2.06 -26.42
N ASP A 136 18.26 1.09 -26.44
CA ASP A 136 18.49 -0.20 -27.10
C ASP A 136 18.40 -0.13 -28.64
N PHE A 137 17.58 0.78 -29.19
CA PHE A 137 17.32 0.83 -30.64
C PHE A 137 17.96 2.02 -31.38
N ILE A 138 18.23 3.14 -30.70
CA ILE A 138 18.76 4.35 -31.34
C ILE A 138 20.24 4.58 -31.03
N LYS A 139 20.73 4.15 -29.87
CA LYS A 139 22.14 4.28 -29.47
C LYS A 139 22.89 2.97 -29.67
#